data_AF-A0A2J0LJ01-F1
#
_entry.id   AF-A0A2J0LJ01-F1
#
_cell.length_a   1.000
_cell.length_b   1.000
_cell.length_c   1.000
_cell.angle_alpha   90.00
_cell.angle_beta   90.00
_cell.angle_gamma   90.00
#
_symmetry.space_group_name_H-M   'P 1'
#
loop_
_entity.id
_entity.type
_entity.pdbx_description
1 polymer ?
#
loop_
_entity_poly.entity_id
_entity_poly.type
_entity_poly.pdbx_seq_one_letter_code
_entity_poly.pdbx_strand_id
1 'polypeptide(L)'
;MLYYFLYPLREYFTVFNVFKYITFRAAFASITAFLIIVIFAPPIIKRLHALKIGENVREKECPNLYDKHKIKQGTPTMGGILILIGVFASTLLWAELNNPYLLLALFVTLYMGVLG
;
A
#
# COMPACT_ATOMS: atom_id res chain seq x y z
N MET A 1 -16.20 0.38 2.15
CA MET A 1 -17.37 0.34 1.23
C MET A 1 -18.07 -1.02 1.22
N LEU A 2 -17.34 -2.14 1.08
CA LEU A 2 -17.93 -3.48 0.96
C LEU A 2 -18.80 -3.88 2.15
N TYR A 3 -18.46 -3.42 3.35
CA TYR A 3 -19.31 -3.60 4.54
C TYR A 3 -20.74 -3.09 4.31
N TYR A 4 -20.92 -1.88 3.78
CA TYR A 4 -22.25 -1.29 3.57
C TYR A 4 -23.07 -2.03 2.51
N PHE A 5 -22.42 -2.65 1.54
CA PHE A 5 -23.10 -3.37 0.46
C PHE A 5 -23.38 -4.83 0.83
N LEU A 6 -22.47 -5.50 1.53
CA LEU A 6 -22.56 -6.93 1.84
C LEU A 6 -23.29 -7.22 3.16
N TYR A 7 -23.24 -6.32 4.14
CA TYR A 7 -23.88 -6.55 5.43
C TYR A 7 -25.42 -6.66 5.37
N PRO A 8 -26.14 -5.86 4.55
CA PRO A 8 -27.60 -6.02 4.40
C PRO A 8 -28.01 -7.39 3.84
N LEU A 9 -27.16 -8.04 3.03
CA LEU A 9 -27.42 -9.38 2.49
C LEU A 9 -27.42 -10.47 3.57
N ARG A 10 -27.03 -10.15 4.82
CA ARG A 10 -27.12 -11.09 5.95
C ARG A 10 -28.54 -11.62 6.18
N GLU A 11 -29.56 -10.85 5.78
CA GLU A 11 -30.97 -11.23 5.91
C GLU A 11 -31.34 -12.38 4.97
N TYR A 12 -30.60 -12.53 3.86
CA TYR A 12 -30.78 -13.62 2.89
C TYR A 12 -29.77 -14.75 3.10
N PHE A 13 -28.53 -14.43 3.46
CA PHE A 13 -27.46 -15.41 3.71
C PHE A 13 -26.70 -15.09 5.00
N THR A 14 -26.81 -15.97 6.00
CA THR A 14 -26.20 -15.81 7.34
C THR A 14 -24.67 -15.66 7.32
N VAL A 15 -24.00 -16.11 6.26
CA VAL A 15 -22.54 -15.99 6.06
C VAL A 15 -22.08 -14.53 6.05
N PHE A 16 -22.90 -13.58 5.61
CA PHE A 16 -22.52 -12.16 5.57
C PHE A 16 -22.43 -11.49 6.96
N ASN A 17 -22.85 -12.16 8.03
CA ASN A 17 -22.70 -11.65 9.39
C ASN A 17 -21.22 -11.51 9.80
N VAL A 18 -20.31 -12.24 9.13
CA VAL A 18 -18.87 -12.19 9.36
C VAL A 18 -18.29 -10.79 9.11
N PHE A 19 -18.88 -10.01 8.19
CA PHE A 19 -18.48 -8.62 7.91
C PHE A 19 -18.79 -7.65 9.06
N LYS A 20 -19.57 -8.06 10.08
CA LYS A 20 -19.77 -7.27 11.30
C LYS A 20 -18.50 -7.16 12.14
N TYR A 21 -17.66 -8.18 12.11
CA TYR A 21 -16.50 -8.26 13.00
C TYR A 21 -15.34 -7.42 12.46
N ILE A 22 -14.85 -6.49 13.29
CA ILE A 22 -13.73 -5.63 12.93
C ILE A 22 -12.44 -6.44 12.68
N THR A 23 -12.25 -7.53 13.42
CA THR A 23 -11.10 -8.44 13.27
C THR A 23 -11.08 -9.09 11.88
N PHE A 24 -12.23 -9.55 11.39
CA PHE A 24 -12.34 -10.11 10.05
C PHE A 24 -12.04 -9.07 8.97
N ARG A 25 -12.65 -7.89 9.10
CA ARG A 25 -12.42 -6.77 8.17
C ARG A 25 -10.96 -6.34 8.15
N ALA A 26 -10.31 -6.27 9.30
CA ALA A 26 -8.89 -5.93 9.41
C ALA A 26 -7.98 -6.99 8.77
N ALA A 27 -8.23 -8.28 9.05
CA ALA A 27 -7.46 -9.37 8.46
C ALA A 27 -7.57 -9.39 6.93
N PHE A 28 -8.79 -9.25 6.40
CA PHE A 28 -9.01 -9.19 4.96
C PHE A 28 -8.46 -7.90 4.32
N ALA A 29 -8.48 -6.77 5.01
CA ALA A 29 -7.81 -5.55 4.55
C ALA A 29 -6.30 -5.77 4.39
N SER A 30 -5.65 -6.44 5.34
CA SER A 30 -4.21 -6.76 5.26
C SER A 30 -3.91 -7.74 4.11
N ILE A 31 -4.70 -8.81 3.97
CA ILE A 31 -4.53 -9.78 2.88
C ILE A 31 -4.73 -9.12 1.52
N THR A 32 -5.79 -8.31 1.37
CA THR A 32 -6.05 -7.62 0.11
C THR A 32 -4.98 -6.57 -0.21
N ALA A 33 -4.47 -5.83 0.77
CA ALA A 33 -3.34 -4.93 0.57
C ALA A 33 -2.10 -5.68 0.07
N PHE A 34 -1.77 -6.81 0.70
CA PHE A 34 -0.65 -7.65 0.29
C PHE A 34 -0.81 -8.16 -1.15
N LEU A 35 -1.98 -8.70 -1.49
CA LEU A 35 -2.26 -9.19 -2.85
C LEU A 35 -2.16 -8.07 -3.89
N ILE A 36 -2.69 -6.89 -3.59
CA ILE A 36 -2.56 -5.71 -4.47
C ILE A 36 -1.09 -5.39 -4.68
N ILE A 37 -0.29 -5.32 -3.62
CA ILE A 37 1.14 -5.01 -3.74
C ILE A 37 1.86 -6.07 -4.58
N VAL A 38 1.64 -7.37 -4.32
CA VAL A 38 2.30 -8.45 -5.06
C VAL A 38 1.94 -8.42 -6.55
N ILE A 39 0.67 -8.19 -6.89
CA ILE A 39 0.20 -8.18 -8.27
C ILE A 39 0.66 -6.93 -9.02
N PHE A 40 0.61 -5.76 -8.37
CA PHE A 40 0.90 -4.47 -9.01
C PHE A 40 2.37 -4.03 -8.86
N ALA A 41 3.18 -4.67 -8.01
CA ALA A 41 4.59 -4.35 -7.83
C ALA A 41 5.42 -4.49 -9.13
N PRO A 42 5.38 -5.62 -9.87
CA PRO A 42 6.21 -5.79 -11.06
C PRO A 42 6.04 -4.68 -12.13
N PRO A 43 4.82 -4.30 -12.56
CA PRO A 43 4.66 -3.23 -13.54
C PRO A 43 5.06 -1.85 -13.01
N ILE A 44 4.79 -1.57 -11.73
CA ILE A 44 5.16 -0.28 -11.11
C ILE A 44 6.68 -0.15 -10.98
N ILE A 45 7.37 -1.21 -10.52
CA ILE A 45 8.84 -1.23 -10.42
C ILE A 45 9.48 -1.02 -11.80
N LYS A 46 8.96 -1.67 -12.84
CA LYS A 46 9.43 -1.46 -14.22
C LYS A 46 9.29 0.00 -14.67
N ARG A 47 8.15 0.65 -14.35
CA ARG A 47 7.93 2.07 -14.66
C ARG A 47 8.86 3.00 -13.86
N LEU A 48 9.05 2.75 -12.57
CA LEU A 48 9.96 3.53 -11.73
C LEU A 48 11.41 3.45 -12.24
N HIS A 49 11.84 2.27 -12.66
CA HIS A 49 13.14 2.07 -13.27
C HIS A 49 13.27 2.82 -14.61
N ALA A 50 12.22 2.84 -15.45
CA ALA A 50 12.20 3.59 -16.70
C ALA A 50 12.31 5.11 -16.49
N LEU A 51 11.76 5.63 -15.38
CA LEU A 51 11.86 7.03 -14.99
C LEU A 51 13.24 7.42 -14.44
N LYS A 52 14.20 6.47 -14.36
CA LYS A 52 15.55 6.66 -13.80
C LYS A 52 15.57 7.19 -12.36
N ILE A 53 14.51 6.92 -11.58
CA ILE A 53 14.43 7.26 -10.15
C ILE A 53 15.12 6.15 -9.35
N GLY A 54 16.40 5.95 -9.62
CA GLY A 54 17.24 4.92 -9.01
C GLY A 54 18.29 5.53 -8.07
N GLU A 55 18.71 4.75 -7.08
CA GLU A 55 19.78 5.16 -6.19
C GLU A 55 21.10 5.31 -6.96
N ASN A 56 21.69 6.52 -6.90
CA ASN A 56 22.99 6.82 -7.50
C ASN A 56 24.08 6.68 -6.44
N VAL A 57 24.87 5.61 -6.55
CA VAL A 57 26.03 5.38 -5.67
C VAL A 57 27.20 6.24 -6.16
N ARG A 58 27.71 7.12 -5.30
CA ARG A 58 28.74 8.11 -5.66
C ARG A 58 30.14 7.48 -5.60
N GLU A 59 30.63 7.05 -6.75
CA GLU A 59 31.93 6.39 -6.92
C GLU A 59 33.13 7.26 -6.49
N LYS A 60 33.08 8.57 -6.76
CA LYS A 60 34.21 9.49 -6.51
C LYS A 60 34.34 9.96 -5.06
N GLU A 61 33.24 10.06 -4.33
CA GLU A 61 33.25 10.66 -2.98
C GLU A 61 33.58 9.63 -1.89
N CYS A 62 33.25 8.35 -2.09
CA CYS A 62 33.44 7.29 -1.09
C CYS A 62 33.74 5.91 -1.72
N PRO A 63 34.95 5.68 -2.27
CA PRO A 63 35.31 4.43 -2.97
C PRO A 63 35.12 3.16 -2.12
N ASN A 64 35.44 3.22 -0.82
CA ASN A 64 35.26 2.07 0.09
C ASN A 64 33.78 1.67 0.32
N LEU A 65 32.85 2.64 0.22
CA LEU A 65 31.41 2.39 0.31
C LEU A 65 30.83 1.99 -1.05
N TYR A 66 31.41 2.50 -2.14
CA TYR A 66 31.02 2.14 -3.49
C TYR A 66 31.16 0.63 -3.74
N ASP A 67 32.29 0.01 -3.41
CA ASP A 67 32.49 -1.44 -3.63
C ASP A 67 31.48 -2.32 -2.86
N LYS A 68 30.99 -1.84 -1.70
CA LYS A 68 29.99 -2.55 -0.88
C LYS A 68 28.55 -2.31 -1.35
N HIS A 69 28.27 -1.17 -1.97
CA HIS A 69 26.90 -0.74 -2.32
C HIS A 69 26.62 -0.70 -3.81
N LYS A 70 27.61 -0.98 -4.68
CA LYS A 70 27.47 -1.03 -6.14
C LYS A 70 26.34 -1.96 -6.61
N ILE A 71 26.05 -3.03 -5.86
CA ILE A 71 24.95 -3.97 -6.16
C ILE A 71 23.57 -3.29 -6.08
N LYS A 72 23.43 -2.22 -5.30
CA LYS A 72 22.19 -1.44 -5.17
C LYS A 72 22.07 -0.32 -6.22
N GLN A 73 23.05 -0.15 -7.10
CA GLN A 73 23.00 0.89 -8.11
C GLN A 73 21.80 0.68 -9.03
N GLY A 74 20.94 1.70 -9.15
CA GLY A 74 19.73 1.63 -9.96
C GLY A 74 18.52 0.97 -9.30
N THR A 75 18.58 0.56 -8.02
CA THR A 75 17.36 0.16 -7.31
C THR A 75 16.41 1.36 -7.16
N PRO A 76 15.14 1.23 -7.57
CA PRO A 76 14.20 2.34 -7.52
C PRO A 76 13.86 2.72 -6.08
N THR A 77 13.92 4.00 -5.76
CA THR A 77 13.82 4.52 -4.38
C THR A 77 12.39 4.86 -3.93
N MET A 78 11.39 4.74 -4.82
CA MET A 78 9.99 5.13 -4.57
C MET A 78 9.06 3.96 -4.20
N GLY A 79 9.54 3.04 -3.35
CA GLY A 79 8.72 1.92 -2.86
C GLY A 79 7.50 2.34 -2.05
N GLY A 80 7.53 3.53 -1.43
CA GLY A 80 6.40 4.07 -0.66
C GLY A 80 5.11 4.23 -1.46
N ILE A 81 5.20 4.53 -2.76
CA ILE A 81 4.03 4.64 -3.65
C ILE A 81 3.26 3.33 -3.71
N LEU A 82 3.95 2.19 -3.76
CA LEU A 82 3.33 0.86 -3.77
C LEU A 82 2.54 0.61 -2.48
N ILE A 83 3.14 0.96 -1.35
CA ILE A 83 2.53 0.79 -0.03
C ILE A 83 1.29 1.68 0.07
N LEU A 84 1.39 2.95 -0.33
CA LEU A 84 0.27 3.89 -0.32
C LEU A 84 -0.90 3.39 -1.16
N ILE A 85 -0.63 2.91 -2.39
CA ILE A 85 -1.67 2.34 -3.27
C ILE A 85 -2.35 1.13 -2.59
N GLY A 86 -1.56 0.20 -2.05
CA GLY A 86 -2.07 -1.01 -1.40
C GLY A 86 -2.94 -0.71 -0.17
N VAL A 87 -2.45 0.17 0.71
CA VAL A 87 -3.15 0.59 1.94
C VAL A 87 -4.41 1.37 1.59
N PHE A 88 -4.34 2.30 0.65
CA PHE A 88 -5.48 3.14 0.30
C PHE A 88 -6.60 2.31 -0.34
N ALA A 89 -6.25 1.43 -1.28
CA ALA A 89 -7.21 0.55 -1.94
C ALA A 89 -7.85 -0.45 -0.96
N SER A 90 -7.08 -1.09 -0.08
CA SER A 90 -7.64 -2.05 0.89
C SER A 90 -8.52 -1.36 1.93
N THR A 91 -8.13 -0.17 2.38
CA THR A 91 -8.90 0.61 3.35
C THR A 91 -10.23 1.05 2.73
N LEU A 92 -10.23 1.52 1.48
CA LEU A 92 -11.48 1.93 0.82
C LEU A 92 -12.47 0.77 0.67
N LEU A 93 -11.96 -0.44 0.40
CA LEU A 93 -12.74 -1.66 0.30
C LEU A 93 -13.35 -2.06 1.65
N TRP A 94 -12.52 -2.25 2.68
CA TRP A 94 -12.92 -2.91 3.92
C TRP A 94 -13.30 -1.97 5.07
N ALA A 95 -12.84 -0.72 5.04
CA ALA A 95 -13.05 0.21 6.13
C ALA A 95 -14.44 0.89 6.11
N GLU A 96 -14.76 1.47 7.25
CA GLU A 96 -15.99 2.22 7.50
C GLU A 96 -15.69 3.70 7.30
N LEU A 97 -16.05 4.22 6.12
CA LEU A 97 -15.71 5.59 5.70
C LEU A 97 -16.49 6.66 6.46
N ASN A 98 -17.47 6.28 7.28
CA ASN A 98 -18.19 7.22 8.15
C ASN A 98 -17.40 7.51 9.43
N ASN A 99 -16.31 6.79 9.71
CA ASN A 99 -15.50 7.02 10.89
C ASN A 99 -14.54 8.21 10.63
N PRO A 100 -14.71 9.34 11.33
CA PRO A 100 -13.87 10.53 11.11
C PRO A 100 -12.40 10.29 11.47
N TYR A 101 -12.11 9.44 12.47
CA TYR A 101 -10.74 9.10 12.85
C TYR A 101 -10.01 8.36 11.73
N LEU A 102 -10.72 7.48 11.01
CA LEU A 102 -10.15 6.74 9.89
C LEU A 102 -9.87 7.66 8.70
N LEU A 103 -10.79 8.57 8.39
CA LEU A 103 -10.60 9.57 7.35
C LEU A 103 -9.40 10.48 7.66
N LEU A 104 -9.26 10.91 8.92
CA LEU A 104 -8.13 11.72 9.37
C LEU A 104 -6.80 10.96 9.24
N ALA A 105 -6.75 9.69 9.64
CA ALA A 105 -5.57 8.85 9.48
C ALA A 105 -5.17 8.65 8.00
N LEU A 106 -6.15 8.40 7.12
CA LEU A 106 -5.93 8.30 5.67
C LEU A 106 -5.43 9.61 5.08
N PHE A 107 -6.01 10.74 5.50
CA PHE A 107 -5.59 12.07 5.07
C PHE A 107 -4.14 12.36 5.45
N VAL A 108 -3.76 12.15 6.71
CA VAL A 108 -2.38 12.37 7.18
C VAL A 108 -1.40 11.46 6.45
N THR A 109 -1.76 10.19 6.24
CA THR A 109 -0.92 9.22 5.51
C THR A 109 -0.68 9.66 4.07
N LEU A 110 -1.73 10.09 3.36
CA LEU A 110 -1.60 10.61 2.00
C LEU A 110 -0.79 11.92 1.98
N TYR A 111 -1.07 12.84 2.89
CA TYR A 111 -0.39 14.13 2.97
C TYR A 111 1.11 13.95 3.17
N MET A 112 1.52 13.10 4.11
CA MET A 112 2.93 12.77 4.32
C MET A 112 3.53 12.00 3.12
N GLY A 113 2.73 11.16 2.47
CA GLY A 113 3.14 10.47 1.25
C GLY A 113 3.35 11.39 0.03
N VAL A 114 2.68 12.54 -0.03
CA VAL A 114 2.89 13.56 -1.07
C VAL A 114 4.13 14.41 -0.79
N LEU A 115 4.48 14.59 0.48
CA LEU A 115 5.68 15.36 0.88
C LEU A 115 6.99 14.61 0.68
N GLY A 116 6.98 13.27 0.77
CA GLY A 116 8.15 12.40 0.59
C GLY A 116 8.46 12.10 -0.86
#